data_AF-A0A923YSD3-F1
#
_entry.id   AF-A0A923YSD3-F1
#
_cell.length_a   1.000
_cell.length_b   1.000
_cell.length_c   1.000
_cell.angle_alpha   90.00
_cell.angle_beta   90.00
_cell.angle_gamma   90.00
#
_symmetry.space_group_name_H-M   'P 1'
#
loop_
_entity.id
_entity.type
_entity.pdbx_description
1 polymer ?
#
loop_
_entity_poly.entity_id
_entity_poly.type
_entity_poly.pdbx_seq_one_letter_code
_entity_poly.pdbx_strand_id
1 'polypeptide(L)' 'MSATPAWPPKSAPRLFVENALAEGASVVIEGPQAHYLARVMRVGTGDAIMLCDDISGEWLGRVVSVD' A
#
# COMPACT_ATOMS: atom_id res chain seq x y z
N MET A 1 -27.35 -3.22 7.24
CA MET A 1 -26.14 -3.89 7.74
C MET A 1 -24.99 -3.48 6.84
N SER A 2 -24.05 -2.65 7.32
CA SER A 2 -22.78 -2.46 6.62
C SER A 2 -21.92 -3.69 6.88
N ALA A 3 -21.53 -4.40 5.83
CA ALA A 3 -20.52 -5.45 5.97
C ALA A 3 -19.21 -4.76 6.36
N THR A 4 -18.66 -5.12 7.52
CA THR A 4 -17.26 -4.83 7.82
C THR A 4 -16.44 -5.49 6.71
N PRO A 5 -15.72 -4.73 5.87
CA PRO A 5 -14.93 -5.35 4.82
C PRO A 5 -13.87 -6.24 5.48
N ALA A 6 -13.71 -7.46 4.95
CA ALA A 6 -12.55 -8.27 5.29
C ALA A 6 -11.31 -7.45 4.88
N TRP A 7 -10.47 -7.13 5.88
CA TRP A 7 -9.21 -6.42 5.65
C TRP A 7 -8.10 -7.45 5.42
N PRO A 8 -7.22 -7.26 4.42
CA PRO A 8 -7.22 -6.17 3.44
C PRO A 8 -8.35 -6.33 2.39
N PRO A 9 -8.92 -5.21 1.90
CA PRO A 9 -9.93 -5.26 0.86
C PRO A 9 -9.36 -5.92 -0.39
N LYS A 10 -10.17 -6.73 -1.09
CA LYS A 10 -9.77 -7.41 -2.32
C LYS A 10 -9.29 -6.44 -3.42
N SER A 11 -9.70 -5.17 -3.34
CA SER A 11 -9.33 -4.08 -4.25
C SER A 11 -8.06 -3.32 -3.84
N ALA A 12 -7.35 -3.72 -2.78
CA ALA A 12 -6.11 -3.07 -2.37
C ALA A 12 -5.07 -3.13 -3.52
N PRO A 13 -4.47 -1.99 -3.91
CA PRO A 13 -3.41 -1.98 -4.91
C PRO A 13 -2.24 -2.85 -4.48
N ARG A 14 -1.61 -3.49 -5.46
CA ARG A 14 -0.33 -4.19 -5.30
C ARG A 14 0.77 -3.32 -5.89
N LEU A 15 1.80 -3.05 -5.10
CA LEU A 15 2.93 -2.22 -5.47
C LEU A 15 4.23 -2.98 -5.20
N PHE A 16 5.08 -3.06 -6.21
CA PHE A 16 6.43 -3.56 -6.04
C PHE A 16 7.35 -2.45 -5.52
N VAL A 17 8.22 -2.78 -4.57
CA VAL A 17 9.24 -1.89 -4.01
C VAL A 17 10.61 -2.57 -4.04
N GLU A 18 11.66 -1.81 -4.30
CA GLU A 18 13.02 -2.38 -4.42
C GLU A 18 13.67 -2.66 -3.06
N ASN A 19 13.21 -1.97 -2.01
CA ASN A 19 13.77 -2.10 -0.67
C ASN A 19 13.18 -3.31 0.05
N ALA A 20 14.04 -4.03 0.77
CA ALA A 20 13.62 -5.13 1.62
C ALA A 20 12.58 -4.66 2.65
N LEU A 21 11.45 -5.37 2.70
CA LEU A 21 10.36 -5.11 3.62
C LEU A 21 10.57 -5.87 4.93
N ALA A 22 10.07 -5.27 6.00
CA ALA A 22 10.07 -5.87 7.33
C ALA A 22 8.83 -5.40 8.10
N GLU A 23 8.46 -6.16 9.13
CA GLU A 23 7.36 -5.78 10.01
C GLU A 23 7.63 -4.43 10.69
N GLY A 24 6.66 -3.52 10.63
CA GLY A 24 6.77 -2.18 11.20
C GLY A 24 7.65 -1.20 10.41
N ALA A 25 8.19 -1.60 9.25
CA ALA A 25 8.94 -0.70 8.39
C ALA A 25 8.03 0.34 7.72
N SER A 26 8.54 1.56 7.57
CA SER A 26 7.92 2.62 6.77
C SER A 26 8.60 2.70 5.41
N VAL A 27 7.80 2.73 4.34
CA VAL A 27 8.28 2.86 2.97
C VAL A 27 7.73 4.15 2.38
N VAL A 28 8.61 4.98 1.84
CA VAL A 28 8.23 6.19 1.10
C VAL A 28 8.12 5.81 -0.37
N ILE A 29 6.95 6.06 -0.96
CA ILE A 29 6.73 5.89 -2.39
C ILE A 29 6.78 7.27 -3.02
N GLU A 30 7.58 7.43 -4.07
CA GLU A 30 7.79 8.71 -4.74
C GLU A 30 7.52 8.63 -6.24
N GLY A 31 7.54 9.79 -6.89
CA GLY A 31 7.49 9.88 -8.35
C GLY A 31 6.20 9.37 -8.98
N PRO A 32 6.26 8.73 -10.16
CA PRO A 32 5.09 8.32 -10.91
C PRO A 32 4.17 7.34 -10.18
N GLN A 33 4.73 6.44 -9.36
CA GLN A 33 3.95 5.46 -8.60
C GLN A 33 3.11 6.15 -7.51
N ALA A 34 3.72 7.06 -6.75
CA ALA A 34 3.02 7.85 -5.74
C ALA A 34 1.90 8.68 -6.37
N HIS A 35 2.20 9.35 -7.49
CA HIS A 35 1.20 10.13 -8.24
C HIS A 35 0.04 9.24 -8.70
N TYR A 36 0.32 8.06 -9.25
CA TYR A 36 -0.71 7.13 -9.71
C TYR A 36 -1.60 6.66 -8.55
N LEU A 37 -1.00 6.25 -7.43
CA LEU A 37 -1.74 5.81 -6.24
C LEU A 37 -2.65 6.93 -5.71
N ALA A 38 -2.09 8.12 -5.49
CA ALA A 38 -2.83 9.24 -4.90
C ALA A 38 -3.88 9.85 -5.83
N ARG A 39 -3.56 10.03 -7.12
CA ARG A 39 -4.41 10.79 -8.05
C ARG A 39 -5.32 9.91 -8.88
N VAL A 40 -4.82 8.79 -9.38
CA VAL A 40 -5.59 7.90 -10.25
C VAL A 40 -6.39 6.91 -9.41
N MET A 41 -5.72 6.19 -8.51
CA MET A 41 -6.36 5.21 -7.64
C MET A 41 -7.07 5.82 -6.44
N ARG A 42 -6.78 7.09 -6.12
CA ARG A 42 -7.37 7.85 -5.01
C ARG A 42 -7.09 7.21 -3.65
N VAL A 43 -5.94 6.57 -3.52
CA VAL A 43 -5.45 6.03 -2.27
C VAL A 43 -5.18 7.18 -1.31
N GLY A 44 -5.71 7.08 -0.09
CA GLY A 44 -5.54 8.05 0.98
C GLY A 44 -5.03 7.44 2.27
N THR A 45 -4.80 8.28 3.27
CA THR A 45 -4.44 7.84 4.62
C THR A 45 -5.46 6.85 5.18
N GLY A 46 -4.96 5.73 5.71
CA GLY A 46 -5.77 4.65 6.26
C GLY A 46 -6.04 3.52 5.28
N ASP A 47 -5.81 3.72 3.98
CA ASP A 47 -6.01 2.67 2.97
C ASP A 47 -4.95 1.58 3.05
N ALA A 48 -5.32 0.39 2.56
CA ALA A 48 -4.46 -0.77 2.46
C ALA A 48 -3.71 -0.76 1.12
N ILE A 49 -2.43 -1.09 1.17
CA ILE A 49 -1.62 -1.38 -0.01
C ILE A 49 -0.90 -2.70 0.25
N MET A 50 -0.93 -3.61 -0.72
CA MET A 50 -0.08 -4.79 -0.72
C MET A 50 1.29 -4.41 -1.32
N LEU A 51 2.36 -4.57 -0.56
CA LEU A 51 3.73 -4.34 -0.98
C LEU A 51 4.43 -5.66 -1.28
N CYS A 52 5.29 -5.71 -2.27
CA CYS A 52 6.16 -6.87 -2.52
C CYS A 52 7.56 -6.44 -2.93
N ASP A 53 8.57 -7.22 -2.55
CA ASP A 53 9.99 -6.88 -2.75
C ASP A 53 10.83 -8.01 -3.37
N ASP A 54 10.21 -9.13 -3.78
CA ASP A 54 10.86 -10.37 -4.25
C ASP A 54 11.95 -10.95 -3.32
N ILE A 55 12.10 -10.44 -2.10
CA ILE A 55 13.13 -10.83 -1.13
C ILE A 55 12.47 -11.41 0.12
N SER A 56 11.58 -10.65 0.74
CA SER A 56 10.89 -11.01 1.99
C SER A 56 9.43 -11.43 1.74
N GLY A 57 8.86 -11.11 0.57
CA GLY A 57 7.57 -11.61 0.11
C GLY A 57 6.51 -10.51 -0.01
N GLU A 58 5.24 -10.88 0.19
CA GLU A 58 4.11 -9.94 0.18
C GLU A 58 3.82 -9.42 1.60
N TRP A 59 3.66 -8.11 1.73
CA TRP A 59 3.39 -7.41 2.98
C TRP A 59 2.16 -6.54 2.88
N LEU A 60 1.38 -6.49 3.96
CA LEU A 60 0.26 -5.57 4.06
C LEU A 60 0.70 -4.25 4.69
N GLY A 61 0.70 -3.18 3.89
CA GLY A 61 0.94 -1.83 4.33
C GLY A 61 -0.37 -1.07 4.61
N ARG A 62 -0.29 -0.10 5.52
CA ARG A 62 -1.30 0.94 5.70
C ARG A 62 -0.69 2.28 5.34
N VAL A 63 -1.40 3.06 4.54
CA VAL A 63 -0.97 4.43 4.19
C VAL A 63 -1.09 5.32 5.42
N VAL A 64 0.01 5.94 5.82
CA VAL A 64 0.08 6.83 6.99
C VAL A 64 -0.07 8.30 6.62
N SER A 65 0.35 8.68 5.40
CA SER A 65 0.24 10.05 4.87
C SER A 65 0.26 10.01 3.34
N VAL A 66 -0.36 11.03 2.72
CA VAL A 66 -0.32 11.30 1.28
C VAL A 66 -0.26 12.81 1.11
N ASP A 67 0.71 13.29 0.32
CA ASP A 67 0.91 14.71 0.00
C ASP A 67 0.47 15.06 -1.44
#